data_AF-A0A6C0E0X1-F1
#
_entry.id   AF-A0A6C0E0X1-F1
#
_cell.length_a   1.000
_cell.length_b   1.000
_cell.length_c   1.000
_cell.angle_alpha   90.00
_cell.angle_beta   90.00
_cell.angle_gamma   90.00
#
_symmetry.space_group_name_H-M   'P 1'
#
loop_
_entity.id
_entity.type
_entity.pdbx_description
1 polymer ?
#
loop_
_entity_poly.entity_id
_entity_poly.type
_entity_poly.pdbx_seq_one_letter_code
_entity_poly.pdbx_strand_id
1 'polypeptide(L)'
;MLFPITFSIPKEKICIINIQKTKILSNLIPGKTSTYIYNTEKEYYNEYQESYFAITTKKAGWDCLRHYEILANRCVPLFINIDECPINTLFLFPKKLLFEAINLYNNKFANKKINELTTEDINEYAILQNKFLEYTKNYLTTDKIAKYILQKTNHENINKILYLSQDVGPDYLRCLTLHGFKSIFGSDCHDYPKIPHIYKSQNINYANLYGKGMTYTNLLEQYVHDSSLDTNVVNNIKNKYYDIVIYGSYHRGMPYYDLICSIYKPNEIILLCGEDLHNCNYDYFLNKQHFIFIREM
;
A
#
# COMPACT_ATOMS: atom_id res chain seq x y z
N MET A 1 4.57 14.78 -15.40
CA MET A 1 5.76 13.93 -15.20
C MET A 1 5.33 12.56 -14.72
N LEU A 2 6.11 11.52 -15.05
CA LEU A 2 5.82 10.12 -14.71
C LEU A 2 6.73 9.66 -13.55
N PHE A 3 6.14 9.03 -12.54
CA PHE A 3 6.85 8.48 -11.39
C PHE A 3 6.41 7.05 -11.08
N PRO A 4 7.32 6.16 -10.64
CA PRO A 4 6.92 4.90 -10.07
C PRO A 4 6.28 5.10 -8.69
N ILE A 5 5.41 4.19 -8.28
CA ILE A 5 4.90 4.10 -6.91
C ILE A 5 4.87 2.64 -6.49
N THR A 6 4.71 2.40 -5.19
CA THR A 6 4.52 1.07 -4.65
C THR A 6 3.37 1.09 -3.64
N PHE A 7 2.82 -0.07 -3.29
CA PHE A 7 1.86 -0.18 -2.18
C PHE A 7 2.49 0.19 -0.83
N SER A 8 1.71 0.10 0.23
CA SER A 8 2.18 0.40 1.59
C SER A 8 1.37 -0.34 2.64
N ILE A 9 1.78 -0.18 3.89
CA ILE A 9 1.05 -0.71 5.04
C ILE A 9 0.68 0.43 6.01
N PRO A 10 -0.51 0.44 6.62
CA PRO A 10 -0.78 1.34 7.75
C PRO A 10 0.22 1.06 8.88
N LYS A 11 0.78 2.11 9.48
CA LYS A 11 1.84 1.97 10.51
C LYS A 11 1.34 1.23 11.75
N GLU A 12 0.06 1.37 12.06
CA GLU A 12 -0.65 0.70 13.15
C GLU A 12 -0.84 -0.82 12.92
N LYS A 13 -0.64 -1.30 11.69
CA LYS A 13 -0.66 -2.74 11.37
C LYS A 13 0.72 -3.38 11.54
N ILE A 14 1.78 -2.60 11.78
CA ILE A 14 3.13 -3.12 12.00
C ILE A 14 3.21 -3.70 13.41
N CYS A 15 3.53 -4.99 13.51
CA CYS A 15 3.78 -5.68 14.75
C CYS A 15 5.07 -5.15 15.40
N ILE A 16 4.91 -4.44 16.52
CA ILE A 16 6.04 -3.86 17.28
C ILE A 16 6.64 -4.84 18.30
N ILE A 17 5.92 -5.91 18.65
CA ILE A 17 6.36 -6.91 19.64
C ILE A 17 7.14 -8.00 18.92
N ASN A 18 8.25 -8.45 19.52
CA ASN A 18 8.95 -9.62 19.02
C ASN A 18 8.23 -10.89 19.48
N ILE A 19 7.78 -11.70 18.52
CA ILE A 19 7.05 -12.95 18.76
C ILE A 19 7.99 -14.10 18.50
N GLN A 20 8.03 -15.07 19.42
CA GLN A 20 8.80 -16.28 19.25
C GLN A 20 8.29 -17.05 18.02
N LYS A 21 9.19 -17.32 17.08
CA LYS A 21 8.88 -18.07 15.87
C LYS A 21 8.70 -19.55 16.21
N THR A 22 7.68 -20.17 15.63
CA THR A 22 7.32 -21.59 15.81
C THR A 22 7.40 -22.37 14.50
N LYS A 23 7.56 -21.70 13.35
CA LYS A 23 7.71 -22.29 12.03
C LYS A 23 8.88 -21.66 11.28
N ILE A 24 9.64 -22.46 10.53
CA ILE A 24 10.65 -21.91 9.60
C ILE A 24 9.97 -21.22 8.42
N LEU A 25 8.93 -21.84 7.85
CA LEU A 25 8.22 -21.33 6.69
C LEU A 25 6.73 -21.24 6.97
N SER A 26 6.11 -20.14 6.53
CA SER A 26 4.67 -19.97 6.59
C SER A 26 3.94 -20.99 5.71
N ASN A 27 2.80 -21.45 6.19
CA ASN A 27 1.88 -22.32 5.46
C ASN A 27 1.13 -21.59 4.35
N LEU A 28 1.13 -20.25 4.35
CA LEU A 28 0.51 -19.43 3.31
C LEU A 28 1.37 -19.44 2.05
N ILE A 29 0.94 -20.20 1.04
CA ILE A 29 1.66 -20.35 -0.22
C ILE A 29 0.91 -19.60 -1.32
N PRO A 30 1.49 -18.53 -1.89
CA PRO A 30 0.89 -17.79 -2.99
C PRO A 30 0.49 -18.69 -4.16
N GLY A 31 -0.75 -18.56 -4.64
CA GLY A 31 -1.27 -19.36 -5.77
C GLY A 31 -1.83 -20.72 -5.39
N LYS A 32 -1.54 -21.22 -4.18
CA LYS A 32 -2.17 -22.43 -3.65
C LYS A 32 -3.37 -22.05 -2.80
N THR A 33 -4.54 -21.95 -3.42
CA THR A 33 -5.80 -21.51 -2.78
C THR A 33 -6.17 -22.35 -1.56
N SER A 34 -5.80 -23.63 -1.53
CA SER A 34 -6.03 -24.51 -0.36
C SER A 34 -5.31 -24.05 0.92
N THR A 35 -4.37 -23.11 0.83
CA THR A 35 -3.67 -22.53 1.99
C THR A 35 -4.34 -21.26 2.51
N TYR A 36 -5.32 -20.70 1.78
CA TYR A 36 -5.96 -19.43 2.12
C TYR A 36 -7.15 -19.64 3.07
N ILE A 37 -6.87 -20.24 4.22
CA ILE A 37 -7.89 -20.78 5.14
C ILE A 37 -8.31 -19.79 6.24
N TYR A 38 -7.57 -18.70 6.44
CA TYR A 38 -7.84 -17.74 7.52
C TYR A 38 -9.05 -16.86 7.21
N ASN A 39 -9.91 -16.68 8.20
CA ASN A 39 -11.14 -15.89 8.07
C ASN A 39 -11.06 -14.53 8.75
N THR A 40 -10.12 -14.35 9.67
CA THR A 40 -9.87 -13.08 10.34
C THR A 40 -8.48 -12.53 10.03
N GLU A 41 -8.35 -11.20 10.04
CA GLU A 41 -7.05 -10.53 9.87
C GLU A 41 -6.06 -10.99 10.95
N LYS A 42 -6.53 -11.16 12.18
CA LYS A 42 -5.70 -11.62 13.30
C LYS A 42 -5.09 -12.99 13.05
N GLU A 43 -5.88 -13.98 12.63
CA GLU A 43 -5.34 -15.32 12.34
C GLU A 43 -4.37 -15.30 11.15
N TYR A 44 -4.71 -14.53 10.10
CA TYR A 44 -3.85 -14.34 8.93
C TYR A 44 -2.50 -13.71 9.31
N TYR A 45 -2.51 -12.70 10.17
CA TYR A 45 -1.30 -12.04 10.68
C TYR A 45 -0.49 -12.95 11.60
N ASN A 46 -1.16 -13.67 12.51
CA ASN A 46 -0.51 -14.61 13.42
C ASN A 46 0.30 -15.67 12.64
N GLU A 47 -0.22 -16.15 11.51
CA GLU A 47 0.49 -17.10 10.66
C GLU A 47 1.87 -16.59 10.21
N TYR A 48 1.96 -15.32 9.81
CA TYR A 48 3.24 -14.68 9.49
C TYR A 48 4.09 -14.39 10.73
N GLN A 49 3.46 -13.95 11.82
CA GLN A 49 4.16 -13.63 13.08
C GLN A 49 4.88 -14.85 13.67
N GLU A 50 4.28 -16.03 13.54
CA GLU A 50 4.84 -17.31 13.98
C GLU A 50 5.92 -17.88 13.05
N SER A 51 6.06 -17.34 11.84
CA SER A 51 6.97 -17.87 10.82
C SER A 51 8.26 -17.05 10.71
N TYR A 52 9.41 -17.72 10.59
CA TYR A 52 10.66 -17.05 10.23
C TYR A 52 10.53 -16.43 8.83
N PHE A 53 10.18 -17.24 7.85
CA PHE A 53 10.08 -16.85 6.45
C PHE A 53 8.67 -17.07 5.88
N ALA A 54 8.33 -16.33 4.83
CA ALA A 54 7.11 -16.56 4.05
C ALA A 54 7.41 -16.45 2.55
N ILE A 55 6.94 -17.41 1.77
CA ILE A 55 7.05 -17.35 0.31
C ILE A 55 6.14 -16.24 -0.21
N THR A 56 6.68 -15.41 -1.09
CA THR A 56 5.91 -14.48 -1.90
C THR A 56 6.38 -14.48 -3.35
N THR A 57 5.55 -13.97 -4.26
CA THR A 57 5.87 -13.92 -5.69
C THR A 57 4.93 -12.96 -6.40
N LYS A 58 5.21 -12.69 -7.68
CA LYS A 58 4.29 -12.00 -8.60
C LYS A 58 2.95 -12.74 -8.65
N LYS A 59 1.84 -11.99 -8.62
CA LYS A 59 0.49 -12.51 -8.85
C LYS A 59 -0.04 -11.94 -10.16
N ALA A 60 -1.09 -11.12 -10.10
CA ALA A 60 -1.55 -10.35 -11.25
C ALA A 60 -0.49 -9.29 -11.61
N GLY A 61 -0.07 -8.49 -10.63
CA GLY A 61 1.13 -7.64 -10.67
C GLY A 61 2.29 -8.16 -9.82
N TRP A 62 3.45 -7.51 -9.93
CA TRP A 62 4.60 -7.75 -9.05
C TRP A 62 4.37 -7.21 -7.65
N ASP A 63 3.76 -6.04 -7.54
CA ASP A 63 3.61 -5.32 -6.29
C ASP A 63 2.30 -5.70 -5.59
N CYS A 64 2.32 -6.73 -4.74
CA CYS A 64 1.15 -7.24 -4.06
C CYS A 64 1.10 -6.80 -2.58
N LEU A 65 -0.10 -6.53 -2.05
CA LEU A 65 -0.27 -6.13 -0.65
C LEU A 65 0.33 -7.15 0.34
N ARG A 66 0.29 -8.45 -0.01
CA ARG A 66 0.89 -9.54 0.78
C ARG A 66 2.36 -9.28 1.16
N HIS A 67 3.15 -8.67 0.28
CA HIS A 67 4.56 -8.41 0.56
C HIS A 67 4.71 -7.54 1.80
N TYR A 68 3.85 -6.53 1.94
CA TYR A 68 3.83 -5.60 3.05
C TYR A 68 3.22 -6.23 4.29
N GLU A 69 2.23 -7.10 4.15
CA GLU A 69 1.64 -7.86 5.26
C GLU A 69 2.66 -8.81 5.90
N ILE A 70 3.52 -9.46 5.10
CA ILE A 70 4.64 -10.27 5.58
C ILE A 70 5.61 -9.41 6.39
N LEU A 71 6.04 -8.26 5.84
CA LEU A 71 6.96 -7.34 6.49
C LEU A 71 6.39 -6.77 7.81
N ALA A 72 5.13 -6.33 7.77
CA ALA A 72 4.43 -5.76 8.92
C ALA A 72 4.32 -6.76 10.08
N ASN A 73 4.27 -8.05 9.79
CA ASN A 73 4.19 -9.12 10.78
C ASN A 73 5.56 -9.68 11.20
N ARG A 74 6.64 -8.92 10.98
CA ARG A 74 8.02 -9.31 11.31
C ARG A 74 8.38 -10.68 10.71
N CYS A 75 7.91 -10.97 9.50
CA CYS A 75 8.26 -12.18 8.77
C CYS A 75 9.17 -11.77 7.60
N VAL A 76 10.15 -12.60 7.26
CA VAL A 76 11.10 -12.30 6.18
C VAL A 76 10.57 -12.88 4.86
N PRO A 77 10.30 -12.05 3.84
CA PRO A 77 9.79 -12.54 2.57
C PRO A 77 10.88 -13.28 1.76
N LEU A 78 10.51 -14.43 1.21
CA LEU A 78 11.26 -15.16 0.19
C LEU A 78 10.56 -14.93 -1.15
N PHE A 79 11.05 -13.96 -1.91
CA PHE A 79 10.41 -13.52 -3.16
C PHE A 79 10.93 -14.35 -4.34
N ILE A 80 10.06 -15.20 -4.89
CA ILE A 80 10.38 -16.05 -6.05
C ILE A 80 10.52 -15.19 -7.31
N ASN A 81 11.62 -15.37 -8.04
CA ASN A 81 11.96 -14.70 -9.31
C ASN A 81 12.00 -13.17 -9.24
N ILE A 82 12.43 -12.61 -8.11
CA ILE A 82 12.54 -11.15 -7.94
C ILE A 82 13.54 -10.51 -8.92
N ASP A 83 14.49 -11.27 -9.43
CA ASP A 83 15.45 -10.87 -10.46
C ASP A 83 14.80 -10.54 -11.81
N GLU A 84 13.62 -11.10 -12.10
CA GLU A 84 12.83 -10.78 -13.30
C GLU A 84 11.95 -9.52 -13.12
N CYS A 85 11.92 -8.92 -11.92
CA CYS A 85 11.07 -7.77 -11.63
C CYS A 85 11.59 -6.50 -12.35
N PRO A 86 10.76 -5.80 -13.15
CA PRO A 86 11.16 -4.56 -13.81
C PRO A 86 11.74 -3.53 -12.83
N ILE A 87 12.70 -2.74 -13.30
CA ILE A 87 13.45 -1.81 -12.45
C ILE A 87 12.54 -0.77 -11.77
N ASN A 88 11.47 -0.35 -12.44
CA ASN A 88 10.54 0.68 -11.99
C ASN A 88 9.25 0.13 -11.36
N THR A 89 9.15 -1.19 -11.23
CA THR A 89 8.08 -1.88 -10.53
C THR A 89 8.56 -2.31 -9.14
N LEU A 90 7.69 -2.37 -8.13
CA LEU A 90 8.10 -2.60 -6.73
C LEU A 90 9.18 -1.59 -6.30
N PHE A 91 9.06 -0.35 -6.77
CA PHE A 91 10.19 0.58 -6.88
C PHE A 91 10.79 0.96 -5.52
N LEU A 92 9.96 1.19 -4.51
CA LEU A 92 10.42 1.53 -3.16
C LEU A 92 10.62 0.28 -2.29
N PHE A 93 10.35 -0.92 -2.80
CA PHE A 93 10.52 -2.15 -2.03
C PHE A 93 12.00 -2.52 -1.91
N PRO A 94 12.49 -3.04 -0.77
CA PRO A 94 13.92 -3.27 -0.55
C PRO A 94 14.44 -4.53 -1.26
N LYS A 95 14.51 -4.51 -2.60
CA LYS A 95 14.90 -5.66 -3.44
C LYS A 95 16.26 -6.24 -3.05
N LYS A 96 17.22 -5.41 -2.63
CA LYS A 96 18.54 -5.88 -2.13
C LYS A 96 18.41 -6.79 -0.91
N LEU A 97 17.54 -6.44 0.04
CA LEU A 97 17.31 -7.25 1.24
C LEU A 97 16.61 -8.58 0.90
N LEU A 98 15.85 -8.66 -0.20
CA LEU A 98 15.25 -9.91 -0.66
C LEU A 98 16.31 -10.93 -1.08
N PHE A 99 17.38 -10.49 -1.74
CA PHE A 99 18.50 -11.38 -2.07
C PHE A 99 19.24 -11.85 -0.80
N GLU A 100 19.43 -10.98 0.19
CA GLU A 100 19.96 -11.37 1.50
C GLU A 100 19.07 -12.44 2.17
N ALA A 101 17.75 -12.27 2.10
CA ALA A 101 16.78 -13.24 2.65
C ALA A 101 16.86 -14.61 1.99
N ILE A 102 16.90 -14.66 0.66
CA ILE A 102 17.01 -15.91 -0.09
C ILE A 102 18.32 -16.63 0.25
N ASN A 103 19.43 -15.89 0.30
CA ASN A 103 20.74 -16.44 0.64
C ASN A 103 20.77 -16.99 2.07
N LEU A 104 20.26 -16.23 3.05
CA LEU A 104 20.17 -16.69 4.43
C LEU A 104 19.33 -17.97 4.54
N TYR A 105 18.16 -17.99 3.91
CA TYR A 105 17.27 -19.15 3.93
C TYR A 105 17.95 -20.39 3.33
N ASN A 106 18.50 -20.28 2.12
CA ASN A 106 19.11 -21.41 1.42
C ASN A 106 20.30 -22.00 2.19
N ASN A 107 21.16 -21.15 2.74
CA ASN A 107 22.39 -21.61 3.41
C ASN A 107 22.16 -22.08 4.83
N LYS A 108 21.18 -21.51 5.55
CA LYS A 108 21.04 -21.73 7.00
C LYS A 108 19.72 -22.35 7.46
N PHE A 109 18.65 -22.31 6.67
CA PHE A 109 17.30 -22.72 7.11
C PHE A 109 16.65 -23.81 6.25
N ALA A 110 16.89 -23.84 4.92
CA ALA A 110 16.09 -24.64 3.97
C ALA A 110 15.98 -26.14 4.30
N ASN A 111 17.04 -26.72 4.86
CA ASN A 111 17.12 -28.15 5.19
C ASN A 111 17.07 -28.43 6.70
N LYS A 112 16.71 -27.44 7.51
CA LYS A 112 16.61 -27.58 8.97
C LYS A 112 15.16 -27.67 9.42
N LYS A 113 14.95 -28.35 10.54
CA LYS A 113 13.76 -28.22 11.38
C LYS A 113 13.98 -27.12 12.41
N ILE A 114 12.90 -26.61 12.99
CA ILE A 114 13.00 -25.48 13.92
C ILE A 114 13.84 -25.79 15.17
N ASN A 115 13.83 -27.04 15.65
CA ASN A 115 14.62 -27.50 16.78
C ASN A 115 16.10 -27.72 16.45
N GLU A 116 16.50 -27.58 15.18
CA GLU A 116 17.88 -27.71 14.70
C GLU A 116 18.53 -26.33 14.48
N LEU A 117 17.79 -25.24 14.72
CA LEU A 117 18.32 -23.88 14.60
C LEU A 117 19.30 -23.58 15.74
N THR A 118 20.49 -23.14 15.37
CA THR A 118 21.52 -22.67 16.31
C THR A 118 21.23 -21.24 16.76
N THR A 119 21.86 -20.81 17.85
CA THR A 119 21.81 -19.40 18.29
C THR A 119 22.32 -18.44 17.20
N GLU A 120 23.32 -18.85 16.42
CA GLU A 120 23.84 -18.06 15.29
C GLU A 120 22.78 -17.87 14.21
N ASP A 121 22.08 -18.94 13.81
CA ASP A 121 21.00 -18.87 12.81
C ASP A 121 19.91 -17.87 13.24
N ILE A 122 19.52 -17.95 14.52
CA ILE A 122 18.48 -17.08 15.11
C ILE A 122 18.94 -15.62 15.13
N ASN A 123 20.20 -15.37 15.50
CA ASN A 123 20.77 -14.02 15.56
C ASN A 123 20.88 -13.37 14.17
N GLU A 124 21.36 -14.10 13.16
CA GLU A 124 21.43 -13.58 11.79
C GLU A 124 20.07 -13.28 11.19
N TYR A 125 19.10 -14.17 11.44
CA TYR A 125 17.71 -13.89 11.10
C TYR A 125 17.20 -12.63 11.78
N ALA A 126 17.44 -12.47 13.09
CA ALA A 126 16.96 -11.31 13.84
C ALA A 126 17.56 -10.00 13.30
N ILE A 127 18.83 -10.00 12.88
CA ILE A 127 19.47 -8.87 12.22
C ILE A 127 18.73 -8.53 10.91
N LEU A 128 18.51 -9.53 10.05
CA LEU A 128 17.83 -9.31 8.76
C LEU A 128 16.37 -8.85 8.94
N GLN A 129 15.63 -9.50 9.84
CA GLN A 129 14.25 -9.13 10.19
C GLN A 129 14.19 -7.67 10.67
N ASN A 130 15.14 -7.23 11.51
CA ASN A 130 15.21 -5.85 11.96
C ASN A 130 15.53 -4.87 10.82
N LYS A 131 16.42 -5.22 9.87
CA LYS A 131 16.64 -4.40 8.66
C LYS A 131 15.33 -4.18 7.89
N PHE A 132 14.56 -5.26 7.67
CA PHE A 132 13.26 -5.17 7.00
C PHE A 132 12.24 -4.33 7.78
N LEU A 133 12.16 -4.51 9.09
CA LEU A 133 11.25 -3.74 9.94
C LEU A 133 11.55 -2.24 9.88
N GLU A 134 12.81 -1.86 10.07
CA GLU A 134 13.21 -0.46 10.05
C GLU A 134 13.04 0.14 8.66
N TYR A 135 13.33 -0.61 7.59
CA TYR A 135 13.03 -0.18 6.23
C TYR A 135 11.53 0.08 6.04
N THR A 136 10.69 -0.85 6.51
CA THR A 136 9.23 -0.76 6.37
C THR A 136 8.70 0.49 7.06
N LYS A 137 9.10 0.75 8.31
CA LYS A 137 8.71 1.95 9.07
C LYS A 137 9.17 3.25 8.41
N ASN A 138 10.33 3.24 7.76
CA ASN A 138 10.94 4.45 7.21
C ASN A 138 10.44 4.79 5.81
N TYR A 139 10.02 3.80 5.01
CA TYR A 139 9.74 4.00 3.59
C TYR A 139 8.39 3.43 3.10
N LEU A 140 7.85 2.40 3.75
CA LEU A 140 6.72 1.63 3.22
C LEU A 140 5.42 1.79 4.01
N THR A 141 5.36 2.70 4.98
CA THR A 141 4.08 3.03 5.62
C THR A 141 3.25 3.96 4.73
N THR A 142 1.92 3.90 4.90
CA THR A 142 0.99 4.73 4.13
C THR A 142 1.31 6.23 4.20
N ASP A 143 1.70 6.75 5.36
CA ASP A 143 2.12 8.16 5.51
C ASP A 143 3.43 8.46 4.77
N LYS A 144 4.34 7.49 4.65
CA LYS A 144 5.60 7.65 3.91
C LYS A 144 5.36 7.66 2.41
N ILE A 145 4.44 6.84 1.91
CA ILE A 145 4.05 6.88 0.49
C ILE A 145 3.32 8.19 0.15
N ALA A 146 2.43 8.69 1.02
CA ALA A 146 1.82 10.00 0.83
C ALA A 146 2.87 11.13 0.79
N LYS A 147 3.85 11.12 1.71
CA LYS A 147 4.99 12.07 1.69
C LYS A 147 5.84 11.94 0.43
N TYR A 148 6.10 10.71 -0.03
CA TYR A 148 6.80 10.46 -1.29
C TYR A 148 6.08 11.11 -2.48
N ILE A 149 4.75 10.99 -2.56
CA ILE A 149 3.95 11.64 -3.62
C ILE A 149 4.11 13.17 -3.56
N LEU A 150 4.00 13.76 -2.38
CA LEU A 150 4.14 15.22 -2.19
C LEU A 150 5.55 15.70 -2.56
N GLN A 151 6.59 14.97 -2.15
CA GLN A 151 7.98 15.26 -2.48
C GLN A 151 8.24 15.23 -3.99
N LYS A 152 7.78 14.17 -4.66
CA LYS A 152 7.98 14.01 -6.11
C LYS A 152 7.25 15.06 -6.94
N THR A 153 6.20 15.66 -6.38
CA THR A 153 5.39 16.68 -7.06
C THR A 153 5.65 18.09 -6.58
N ASN A 154 6.57 18.29 -5.61
CA ASN A 154 6.89 19.56 -4.97
C ASN A 154 5.71 20.22 -4.21
N HIS A 155 4.89 19.40 -3.54
CA HIS A 155 3.73 19.84 -2.75
C HIS A 155 3.88 19.58 -1.24
N GLU A 156 5.10 19.64 -0.69
CA GLU A 156 5.32 19.37 0.74
C GLU A 156 4.68 20.44 1.67
N ASN A 157 4.41 21.64 1.16
CA ASN A 157 3.92 22.79 1.93
C ASN A 157 2.43 23.11 1.73
N ILE A 158 1.65 22.16 1.19
CA ILE A 158 0.19 22.33 1.03
C ILE A 158 -0.54 22.07 2.34
N ASN A 159 -1.81 22.48 2.40
CA ASN A 159 -2.67 22.26 3.55
C ASN A 159 -3.93 21.46 3.20
N LYS A 160 -4.54 21.69 2.02
CA LYS A 160 -5.83 21.08 1.65
C LYS A 160 -5.75 20.24 0.38
N ILE A 161 -6.30 19.04 0.45
CA ILE A 161 -6.29 18.07 -0.66
C ILE A 161 -7.71 17.67 -0.98
N LEU A 162 -8.07 17.70 -2.27
CA LEU A 162 -9.23 16.98 -2.77
C LEU A 162 -8.77 15.63 -3.34
N TYR A 163 -9.29 14.54 -2.79
CA TYR A 163 -8.96 13.18 -3.19
C TYR A 163 -10.17 12.54 -3.88
N LEU A 164 -10.07 12.23 -5.16
CA LEU A 164 -11.19 11.81 -6.02
C LEU A 164 -11.04 10.37 -6.51
N SER A 165 -12.16 9.66 -6.54
CA SER A 165 -12.34 8.38 -7.23
C SER A 165 -13.84 8.14 -7.38
N GLN A 166 -14.35 8.00 -8.61
CA GLN A 166 -15.79 7.84 -8.82
C GLN A 166 -16.30 6.50 -8.25
N ASP A 167 -15.60 5.40 -8.56
CA ASP A 167 -15.87 4.10 -7.95
C ASP A 167 -15.32 4.08 -6.52
N VAL A 168 -16.16 3.63 -5.59
CA VAL A 168 -15.87 3.53 -4.16
C VAL A 168 -15.58 2.10 -3.70
N GLY A 169 -15.62 1.13 -4.62
CA GLY A 169 -15.30 -0.29 -4.38
C GLY A 169 -13.80 -0.51 -4.15
N PRO A 170 -13.38 -1.60 -3.48
CA PRO A 170 -12.00 -1.80 -3.04
C PRO A 170 -10.92 -1.61 -4.12
N ASP A 171 -9.87 -0.86 -3.77
CA ASP A 171 -8.64 -0.74 -4.55
C ASP A 171 -7.46 -0.47 -3.60
N TYR A 172 -6.44 -1.32 -3.63
CA TYR A 172 -5.35 -1.21 -2.66
C TYR A 172 -4.57 0.09 -2.79
N LEU A 173 -4.22 0.54 -4.01
CA LEU A 173 -3.41 1.76 -4.16
C LEU A 173 -4.17 2.97 -3.63
N ARG A 174 -5.43 3.13 -4.06
CA ARG A 174 -6.30 4.21 -3.63
C ARG A 174 -6.52 4.18 -2.12
N CYS A 175 -6.92 3.03 -1.56
CA CYS A 175 -7.25 2.95 -0.14
C CYS A 175 -6.04 3.22 0.76
N LEU A 176 -4.88 2.68 0.41
CA LEU A 176 -3.65 2.86 1.18
C LEU A 176 -3.08 4.28 1.07
N THR A 177 -3.12 4.89 -0.12
CA THR A 177 -2.68 6.28 -0.28
C THR A 177 -3.65 7.26 0.35
N LEU A 178 -4.97 7.05 0.22
CA LEU A 178 -5.98 7.85 0.92
C LEU A 178 -5.79 7.77 2.44
N HIS A 179 -5.57 6.57 2.98
CA HIS A 179 -5.22 6.40 4.39
C HIS A 179 -3.98 7.21 4.79
N GLY A 180 -2.94 7.19 3.94
CA GLY A 180 -1.71 7.95 4.15
C GLY A 180 -1.94 9.47 4.19
N PHE A 181 -2.70 10.01 3.23
CA PHE A 181 -3.04 11.43 3.21
C PHE A 181 -3.92 11.83 4.40
N LYS A 182 -4.96 11.05 4.72
CA LYS A 182 -5.80 11.28 5.91
C LYS A 182 -5.01 11.19 7.22
N SER A 183 -3.99 10.35 7.30
CA SER A 183 -3.09 10.28 8.46
C SER A 183 -2.24 11.54 8.67
N ILE A 184 -1.98 12.31 7.62
CA ILE A 184 -1.17 13.54 7.66
C ILE A 184 -2.06 14.77 7.80
N PHE A 185 -3.13 14.85 7.02
CA PHE A 185 -3.97 16.03 6.86
C PHE A 185 -5.31 15.95 7.61
N GLY A 186 -5.68 14.79 8.17
CA GLY A 186 -6.97 14.61 8.84
C GLY A 186 -8.14 14.99 7.92
N SER A 187 -9.00 15.88 8.38
CA SER A 187 -10.14 16.41 7.63
C SER A 187 -9.77 17.32 6.46
N ASP A 188 -8.55 17.88 6.42
CA ASP A 188 -8.10 18.74 5.31
C ASP A 188 -7.74 17.93 4.04
N CYS A 189 -7.65 16.61 4.13
CA CYS A 189 -7.75 15.73 2.97
C CYS A 189 -9.20 15.27 2.83
N HIS A 190 -9.93 15.83 1.87
CA HIS A 190 -11.33 15.48 1.63
C HIS A 190 -11.44 14.46 0.49
N ASP A 191 -12.00 13.28 0.77
CA ASP A 191 -12.29 12.25 -0.21
C ASP A 191 -13.71 12.36 -0.74
N TYR A 192 -13.86 12.44 -2.07
CA TYR A 192 -15.16 12.54 -2.71
C TYR A 192 -15.29 11.68 -3.99
N PRO A 193 -16.37 10.89 -4.13
CA PRO A 193 -17.25 10.45 -3.04
C PRO A 193 -16.47 9.77 -1.92
N LYS A 194 -17.03 9.78 -0.70
CA LYS A 194 -16.43 9.11 0.46
C LYS A 194 -16.17 7.64 0.14
N ILE A 195 -14.98 7.13 0.47
CA ILE A 195 -14.65 5.69 0.32
C ILE A 195 -15.09 4.97 1.61
N PRO A 196 -16.26 4.31 1.67
CA PRO A 196 -16.89 3.99 2.95
C PRO A 196 -16.11 2.97 3.78
N HIS A 197 -15.49 1.98 3.14
CA HIS A 197 -14.89 0.83 3.81
C HIS A 197 -13.55 1.12 4.49
N ILE A 198 -12.90 2.26 4.22
CA ILE A 198 -11.68 2.64 4.96
C ILE A 198 -12.02 3.21 6.34
N TYR A 199 -13.25 3.68 6.54
CA TYR A 199 -13.71 4.27 7.79
C TYR A 199 -14.28 3.22 8.73
N LYS A 200 -14.13 3.44 10.03
CA LYS A 200 -14.69 2.59 11.07
C LYS A 200 -16.20 2.65 11.08
N SER A 201 -16.83 1.52 10.81
CA SER A 201 -18.29 1.40 10.71
C SER A 201 -18.74 0.04 11.22
N GLN A 202 -19.86 0.03 11.94
CA GLN A 202 -20.55 -1.19 12.36
C GLN A 202 -21.48 -1.76 11.26
N ASN A 203 -21.75 -0.98 10.22
CA ASN A 203 -22.73 -1.32 9.17
C ASN A 203 -22.08 -1.97 7.94
N ILE A 204 -20.75 -2.14 7.92
CA ILE A 204 -20.01 -2.72 6.79
C ILE A 204 -19.52 -4.10 7.20
N ASN A 205 -19.91 -5.11 6.42
CA ASN A 205 -19.30 -6.44 6.52
C ASN A 205 -18.01 -6.49 5.70
N TYR A 206 -16.88 -6.16 6.33
CA TYR A 206 -15.56 -6.10 5.67
C TYR A 206 -15.12 -7.44 5.07
N ALA A 207 -15.57 -8.57 5.63
CA ALA A 207 -15.20 -9.90 5.16
C ALA A 207 -15.71 -10.21 3.74
N ASN A 208 -16.73 -9.49 3.26
CA ASN A 208 -17.26 -9.61 1.90
C ASN A 208 -16.45 -8.82 0.85
N LEU A 209 -15.50 -8.00 1.29
CA LEU A 209 -14.64 -7.22 0.39
C LEU A 209 -13.51 -8.09 -0.16
N TYR A 210 -12.90 -7.64 -1.25
CA TYR A 210 -11.73 -8.30 -1.82
C TYR A 210 -10.62 -8.48 -0.75
N GLY A 211 -10.01 -9.65 -0.71
CA GLY A 211 -9.04 -9.99 0.35
C GLY A 211 -9.64 -9.98 1.76
N LYS A 212 -10.96 -10.18 1.90
CA LYS A 212 -11.72 -10.14 3.16
C LYS A 212 -11.57 -8.81 3.92
N GLY A 213 -11.24 -7.72 3.21
CA GLY A 213 -11.04 -6.40 3.79
C GLY A 213 -9.81 -6.31 4.72
N MET A 214 -8.96 -7.34 4.78
CA MET A 214 -7.79 -7.32 5.64
C MET A 214 -6.86 -6.16 5.27
N THR A 215 -6.22 -5.57 6.28
CA THR A 215 -5.17 -4.56 6.15
C THR A 215 -5.64 -3.15 5.79
N TYR A 216 -6.53 -2.98 4.81
CA TYR A 216 -6.84 -1.66 4.22
C TYR A 216 -8.20 -1.05 4.62
N THR A 217 -8.97 -1.75 5.48
CA THR A 217 -10.32 -1.33 5.90
C THR A 217 -10.38 -0.99 7.38
N ASN A 218 -11.44 -0.28 7.80
CA ASN A 218 -11.72 0.02 9.21
C ASN A 218 -10.55 0.74 9.93
N LEU A 219 -9.86 1.65 9.22
CA LEU A 219 -8.66 2.35 9.70
C LEU A 219 -8.99 3.76 10.21
N LEU A 220 -9.85 4.49 9.50
CA LEU A 220 -10.11 5.91 9.76
C LEU A 220 -11.33 6.14 10.64
N GLU A 221 -11.25 7.11 11.55
CA GLU A 221 -12.41 7.55 12.32
C GLU A 221 -13.42 8.31 11.44
N GLN A 222 -14.71 8.25 11.74
CA GLN A 222 -15.74 8.90 10.91
C GLN A 222 -15.56 10.43 10.83
N TYR A 223 -15.06 11.06 11.89
CA TYR A 223 -14.91 12.52 11.98
C TYR A 223 -13.82 13.10 11.08
N VAL A 224 -12.92 12.28 10.51
CA VAL A 224 -11.90 12.77 9.55
C VAL A 224 -12.46 12.96 8.14
N HIS A 225 -13.76 12.75 7.95
CA HIS A 225 -14.49 13.08 6.74
C HIS A 225 -15.57 14.12 7.08
N ASP A 226 -15.47 15.29 6.45
CA ASP A 226 -16.44 16.37 6.59
C ASP A 226 -17.50 16.29 5.49
N SER A 227 -18.68 15.76 5.86
CA SER A 227 -19.82 15.61 4.93
C SER A 227 -20.45 16.94 4.51
N SER A 228 -20.13 18.07 5.17
CA SER A 228 -20.60 19.38 4.70
C SER A 228 -19.92 19.79 3.39
N LEU A 229 -18.68 19.33 3.17
CA LEU A 229 -17.94 19.56 1.93
C LEU A 229 -18.51 18.78 0.74
N ASP A 230 -19.14 17.62 0.97
CA ASP A 230 -19.76 16.80 -0.08
C ASP A 230 -20.79 17.61 -0.89
N THR A 231 -21.65 18.35 -0.18
CA THR A 231 -22.72 19.15 -0.79
C THR A 231 -22.20 20.35 -1.57
N ASN A 232 -20.97 20.79 -1.28
CA ASN A 232 -20.36 21.99 -1.85
C ASN A 232 -19.15 21.68 -2.74
N VAL A 233 -18.86 20.40 -3.02
CA VAL A 233 -17.61 19.99 -3.69
C VAL A 233 -17.37 20.74 -5.00
N VAL A 234 -18.41 20.96 -5.81
CA VAL A 234 -18.32 21.70 -7.09
C VAL A 234 -17.98 23.19 -6.85
N ASN A 235 -18.58 23.81 -5.84
CA ASN A 235 -18.28 25.21 -5.49
C ASN A 235 -16.87 25.33 -4.88
N ASN A 236 -16.46 24.37 -4.06
CA ASN A 236 -15.11 24.31 -3.49
C ASN A 236 -14.04 24.17 -4.59
N ILE A 237 -14.30 23.35 -5.62
CA ILE A 237 -13.45 23.26 -6.82
C ILE A 237 -13.37 24.61 -7.51
N LYS A 238 -14.52 25.24 -7.84
CA LYS A 238 -14.57 26.53 -8.54
C LYS A 238 -13.85 27.65 -7.80
N ASN A 239 -13.95 27.66 -6.48
CA ASN A 239 -13.34 28.66 -5.60
C ASN A 239 -11.89 28.34 -5.23
N LYS A 240 -11.29 27.28 -5.81
CA LYS A 240 -9.93 26.83 -5.53
C LYS A 240 -9.67 26.65 -4.02
N TYR A 241 -10.62 26.02 -3.33
CA TYR A 241 -10.56 25.75 -1.89
C TYR A 241 -9.43 24.77 -1.52
N TYR A 242 -9.14 23.81 -2.42
CA TYR A 242 -8.06 22.83 -2.26
C TYR A 242 -6.79 23.31 -2.95
N ASP A 243 -5.63 22.98 -2.40
CA ASP A 243 -4.32 23.33 -2.99
C ASP A 243 -3.98 22.41 -4.17
N ILE A 244 -4.31 21.12 -4.05
CA ILE A 244 -4.14 20.12 -5.11
C ILE A 244 -5.33 19.18 -5.21
N VAL A 245 -5.43 18.52 -6.36
CA VAL A 245 -6.39 17.45 -6.61
C VAL A 245 -5.64 16.15 -6.90
N ILE A 246 -6.01 15.08 -6.20
CA ILE A 246 -5.47 13.74 -6.40
C ILE A 246 -6.57 12.82 -6.90
N TYR A 247 -6.42 12.23 -8.08
CA TYR A 247 -7.24 11.11 -8.52
C TYR A 247 -6.62 9.82 -8.02
N GLY A 248 -7.19 9.29 -6.93
CA GLY A 248 -6.70 8.11 -6.24
C GLY A 248 -6.72 6.83 -7.08
N SER A 249 -7.57 6.81 -8.10
CA SER A 249 -7.41 5.91 -9.23
C SER A 249 -8.11 6.47 -10.47
N TYR A 250 -7.35 6.91 -11.46
CA TYR A 250 -7.95 7.53 -12.65
C TYR A 250 -8.69 6.52 -13.55
N HIS A 251 -8.46 5.21 -13.36
CA HIS A 251 -9.19 4.14 -14.07
C HIS A 251 -10.60 3.93 -13.52
N ARG A 252 -10.86 4.39 -12.30
CA ARG A 252 -12.13 4.20 -11.58
C ARG A 252 -12.96 5.48 -11.58
N GLY A 253 -12.84 6.22 -12.66
CA GLY A 253 -13.55 7.46 -12.95
C GLY A 253 -12.87 8.71 -12.38
N MET A 254 -12.98 9.78 -13.17
CA MET A 254 -12.40 11.09 -12.89
C MET A 254 -13.51 12.13 -12.78
N PRO A 255 -14.25 12.17 -11.66
CA PRO A 255 -15.38 13.07 -11.51
C PRO A 255 -14.90 14.52 -11.60
N TYR A 256 -15.67 15.37 -12.29
CA TYR A 256 -15.40 16.80 -12.49
C TYR A 256 -14.09 17.12 -13.22
N TYR A 257 -13.51 16.19 -13.96
CA TYR A 257 -12.18 16.39 -14.56
C TYR A 257 -12.06 17.62 -15.47
N ASP A 258 -13.06 17.87 -16.33
CA ASP A 258 -13.04 19.04 -17.20
C ASP A 258 -13.12 20.35 -16.40
N LEU A 259 -13.96 20.39 -15.35
CA LEU A 259 -14.05 21.53 -14.44
C LEU A 259 -12.72 21.74 -13.71
N ILE A 260 -12.12 20.68 -13.18
CA ILE A 260 -10.84 20.75 -12.46
C ILE A 260 -9.74 21.24 -13.39
N CYS A 261 -9.68 20.74 -14.63
CA CYS A 261 -8.73 21.22 -15.64
C CYS A 261 -8.94 22.69 -16.03
N SER A 262 -10.15 23.24 -15.87
CA SER A 262 -10.42 24.66 -16.12
C SER A 262 -10.00 25.59 -14.98
N ILE A 263 -9.76 25.07 -13.77
CA ILE A 263 -9.46 25.86 -12.55
C ILE A 263 -8.04 25.61 -12.02
N TYR A 264 -7.61 24.34 -12.00
CA TYR A 264 -6.34 23.90 -11.46
C TYR A 264 -5.27 23.83 -12.55
N LYS A 265 -4.04 24.21 -12.21
CA LYS A 265 -2.90 24.08 -13.10
C LYS A 265 -2.58 22.59 -13.31
N PRO A 266 -2.01 22.20 -14.46
CA PRO A 266 -1.63 20.81 -14.72
C PRO A 266 -0.81 20.15 -13.61
N ASN A 267 0.11 20.89 -13.01
CA ASN A 267 0.97 20.42 -11.93
C ASN A 267 0.28 20.37 -10.56
N GLU A 268 -0.92 20.93 -10.41
CA GLU A 268 -1.75 20.81 -9.19
C GLU A 268 -2.64 19.54 -9.23
N ILE A 269 -2.53 18.73 -10.30
CA ILE A 269 -3.31 17.52 -10.53
C ILE A 269 -2.40 16.29 -10.53
N ILE A 270 -2.69 15.34 -9.63
CA ILE A 270 -1.94 14.11 -9.45
C ILE A 270 -2.84 12.90 -9.77
N LEU A 271 -2.36 11.98 -10.58
CA LEU A 271 -3.09 10.80 -11.03
C LEU A 271 -2.39 9.52 -10.54
N LEU A 272 -3.12 8.60 -9.94
CA LEU A 272 -2.57 7.30 -9.50
C LEU A 272 -3.08 6.15 -10.40
N CYS A 273 -2.15 5.33 -10.88
CA CYS A 273 -2.42 4.09 -11.61
C CYS A 273 -2.02 2.89 -10.74
N GLY A 274 -3.03 2.14 -10.30
CA GLY A 274 -2.88 0.92 -9.51
C GLY A 274 -3.07 -0.37 -10.29
N GLU A 275 -3.22 -0.32 -11.62
CA GLU A 275 -3.53 -1.50 -12.44
C GLU A 275 -2.40 -2.53 -12.41
N ASP A 276 -2.76 -3.82 -12.54
CA ASP A 276 -1.82 -4.95 -12.56
C ASP A 276 -1.13 -5.11 -13.93
N LEU A 277 -1.79 -4.69 -15.01
CA LEU A 277 -1.31 -4.84 -16.39
C LEU A 277 -1.23 -3.48 -17.10
N HIS A 278 -0.13 -3.27 -17.81
CA HIS A 278 0.28 -1.98 -18.36
C HIS A 278 -0.32 -1.64 -19.74
N ASN A 279 -1.64 -1.65 -19.84
CA ASN A 279 -2.37 -1.11 -21.00
C ASN A 279 -3.04 0.24 -20.67
N CYS A 280 -2.38 1.05 -19.84
CA CYS A 280 -2.94 2.28 -19.32
C CYS A 280 -2.67 3.46 -20.28
N ASN A 281 -3.64 4.37 -20.43
CA ASN A 281 -3.56 5.53 -21.30
C ASN A 281 -2.82 6.74 -20.67
N TYR A 282 -1.79 6.49 -19.85
CA TYR A 282 -1.13 7.56 -19.09
C TYR A 282 -0.47 8.61 -20.01
N ASP A 283 -0.07 8.25 -21.23
CA ASP A 283 0.50 9.19 -22.21
C ASP A 283 -0.43 10.37 -22.51
N TYR A 284 -1.75 10.12 -22.55
CA TYR A 284 -2.75 11.17 -22.72
C TYR A 284 -2.63 12.24 -21.61
N PHE A 285 -2.47 11.80 -20.37
CA PHE A 285 -2.37 12.68 -19.22
C PHE A 285 -0.97 13.29 -19.05
N LEU A 286 0.08 12.61 -19.54
CA LEU A 286 1.43 13.18 -19.61
C LEU A 286 1.48 14.34 -20.59
N ASN A 287 0.81 14.23 -21.74
CA ASN A 287 0.67 15.32 -22.71
C ASN A 287 -0.08 16.53 -22.14
N LYS A 288 -0.98 16.29 -21.18
CA LYS A 288 -1.63 17.34 -20.39
C LYS A 288 -0.79 17.87 -19.23
N GLN A 289 0.44 17.40 -19.07
CA GLN A 289 1.42 17.83 -18.06
C GLN A 289 1.03 17.52 -16.61
N HIS A 290 0.13 16.56 -16.38
CA HIS A 290 -0.20 16.10 -15.03
C HIS A 290 0.95 15.31 -14.41
N PHE A 291 0.94 15.21 -13.07
CA PHE A 291 1.77 14.24 -12.36
C PHE A 291 1.08 12.88 -12.35
N ILE A 292 1.81 11.82 -12.70
CA ILE A 292 1.27 10.48 -12.77
C ILE A 292 2.18 9.53 -12.00
N PHE A 293 1.58 8.74 -11.13
CA PHE A 293 2.23 7.67 -10.38
C PHE A 293 1.74 6.32 -10.87
N ILE A 294 2.66 5.43 -11.17
CA ILE A 294 2.37 4.13 -11.77
C ILE A 294 3.03 3.01 -10.96
N ARG A 295 2.24 2.01 -10.57
CA ARG A 295 2.72 0.92 -9.71
C ARG A 295 3.58 -0.14 -10.44
N GLU A 296 3.21 -0.49 -11.66
CA GLU A 296 3.77 -1.64 -12.40
C GLU A 296 4.57 -1.21 -13.65
N MET A 297 5.45 -0.20 -13.52
CA MET A 297 6.20 0.41 -14.63
C MET A 297 7.41 -0.40 -15.11
#